data_AF-A0A8X6GM66-F1
#
_entry.id   AF-A0A8X6GM66-F1
#
_cell.length_a   1.000
_cell.length_b   1.000
_cell.length_c   1.000
_cell.angle_alpha   90.00
_cell.angle_beta   90.00
_cell.angle_gamma   90.00
#
_symmetry.space_group_name_H-M   'P 1'
#
loop_
_entity.id
_entity.type
_entity.pdbx_description
1 polymer ?
#
loop_
_entity_poly.entity_id
_entity_poly.type
_entity_poly.pdbx_seq_one_letter_code
_entity_poly.pdbx_strand_id
1 'polypeptide(L)'
;MAEITAVKIPPYNFSDPQLWFSTCERTFALGVPKAITDTCTKFNYIVSNLPPEATAIVRDLIITPDETDPYGAIKAQLIQRTGELSQQEIRKLLTGEELGDRKPSELLRAMNRRASSHNVPKELMLELFLQQLPTSVKLSWHPSRQ
;
A
#
# COMPACT_ATOMS: atom_id res chain seq x y z
N MET A 1 -11.64 7.55 40.62
CA MET A 1 -10.54 7.72 39.65
C MET A 1 -11.12 7.36 38.30
N ALA A 2 -11.10 8.25 37.30
CA ALA A 2 -11.62 7.91 35.98
C ALA A 2 -10.69 6.88 35.33
N GLU A 3 -11.22 5.74 34.90
CA GLU A 3 -10.45 4.77 34.10
C GLU A 3 -10.05 5.45 32.79
N ILE A 4 -8.75 5.66 32.61
CA ILE A 4 -8.19 6.12 31.34
C ILE A 4 -8.03 4.87 30.48
N THR A 5 -9.01 4.58 29.63
CA THR A 5 -8.90 3.49 28.66
C THR A 5 -7.96 3.94 27.54
N ALA A 6 -6.77 3.33 27.48
CA ALA A 6 -5.84 3.55 26.39
C ALA A 6 -6.49 3.22 25.04
N VAL A 7 -6.25 4.07 24.04
CA VAL A 7 -6.75 3.88 22.68
C VAL A 7 -6.17 2.59 22.11
N LYS A 8 -7.03 1.68 21.66
CA LYS A 8 -6.64 0.41 21.04
C LYS A 8 -6.48 0.59 19.53
N ILE A 9 -5.24 0.58 19.07
CA ILE A 9 -4.93 0.64 17.64
C ILE A 9 -5.16 -0.75 17.02
N PRO A 10 -5.86 -0.85 15.88
CA PRO A 10 -6.04 -2.13 15.20
C PRO A 10 -4.70 -2.64 14.63
N PRO A 11 -4.54 -3.95 14.39
CA PRO A 11 -3.37 -4.50 13.71
C PRO A 11 -3.13 -3.81 12.36
N TYR A 12 -1.87 -3.57 12.03
CA TYR A 12 -1.49 -2.94 10.76
C TYR A 12 -1.93 -3.77 9.56
N ASN A 13 -2.50 -3.10 8.54
CA ASN A 13 -2.95 -3.73 7.31
C ASN A 13 -2.04 -3.33 6.15
N PHE A 14 -1.14 -4.23 5.75
CA PHE A 14 -0.25 -4.03 4.59
C PHE A 14 -1.00 -3.89 3.26
N SER A 15 -2.17 -4.53 3.14
CA SER A 15 -2.95 -4.51 1.90
C SER A 15 -3.64 -3.17 1.66
N ASP A 16 -3.98 -2.45 2.74
CA ASP A 16 -4.61 -1.13 2.67
C ASP A 16 -4.18 -0.24 3.85
N PRO A 17 -2.97 0.36 3.76
CA PRO A 17 -2.47 1.28 4.77
C PRO A 17 -3.37 2.52 4.95
N GLN A 18 -4.02 2.97 3.87
CA GLN A 18 -4.88 4.16 3.90
C GLN A 18 -6.15 3.91 4.73
N LEU A 19 -6.79 2.75 4.55
CA LEU A 19 -7.91 2.33 5.39
C LEU A 19 -7.49 2.13 6.85
N TRP A 20 -6.30 1.59 7.08
CA TRP A 20 -5.77 1.41 8.44
C TRP A 20 -5.60 2.75 9.16
N PHE A 21 -4.95 3.74 8.53
CA PHE A 21 -4.83 5.08 9.11
C PHE A 21 -6.20 5.74 9.34
N SER A 22 -7.14 5.57 8.39
CA SER A 22 -8.51 6.09 8.55
C SER A 22 -9.21 5.48 9.78
N THR A 23 -8.96 4.20 10.07
CA THR A 23 -9.47 3.54 11.27
C THR A 23 -8.79 4.08 12.53
N CYS A 24 -7.47 4.26 12.51
CA CYS A 24 -6.72 4.84 13.62
C CYS A 24 -7.23 6.24 13.99
N GLU A 25 -7.52 7.08 12.98
CA GLU A 25 -8.05 8.43 13.17
C GLU A 25 -9.41 8.45 13.86
N ARG A 26 -10.27 7.49 13.52
CA ARG A 26 -11.55 7.29 14.21
C ARG A 26 -11.33 6.88 15.66
N THR A 27 -10.37 5.99 15.93
CA THR A 27 -10.05 5.59 17.31
C THR A 27 -9.48 6.76 18.13
N PHE A 28 -8.62 7.60 17.54
CA PHE A 28 -8.12 8.80 18.18
C PHE A 28 -9.25 9.79 18.52
N ALA A 29 -10.23 9.95 17.63
CA ALA A 29 -11.40 10.80 17.86
C ALA A 29 -12.30 10.29 18.99
N LEU A 30 -12.34 8.97 19.21
CA LEU A 30 -13.11 8.30 20.27
C LEU A 30 -12.35 8.14 21.60
N GLY A 31 -11.16 8.75 21.73
CA GLY A 31 -10.37 8.70 22.97
C GLY A 31 -11.15 9.23 24.18
N VAL A 32 -11.01 8.56 25.33
CA VAL A 32 -11.67 8.91 26.60
C VAL A 32 -10.59 9.28 27.63
N PRO A 33 -10.73 10.39 28.38
CA PRO A 33 -11.90 11.30 28.47
C PRO A 33 -12.02 12.34 27.36
N LYS A 34 -11.01 12.47 26.47
CA LYS A 34 -11.03 13.41 25.34
C LYS A 34 -10.33 12.81 24.12
N ALA A 35 -10.71 13.31 22.94
CA ALA A 35 -10.06 12.95 21.69
C ALA A 35 -8.55 13.22 21.72
N ILE A 36 -7.78 12.34 21.08
CA ILE A 36 -6.35 12.49 20.89
C ILE A 36 -6.12 13.38 19.67
N THR A 37 -5.73 14.63 19.91
CA THR A 37 -5.51 15.62 18.84
C THR A 37 -4.03 15.89 18.58
N ASP A 38 -3.18 15.73 19.60
CA ASP A 38 -1.75 15.99 19.55
C ASP A 38 -1.02 15.04 18.58
N THR A 39 -0.23 15.63 17.66
CA THR A 39 0.47 14.89 16.59
C THR A 39 1.53 13.94 17.14
N CYS A 40 2.32 14.39 18.13
CA CYS A 40 3.35 13.56 18.76
C CYS A 40 2.73 12.35 19.47
N THR A 41 1.60 12.54 20.15
CA THR A 41 0.85 11.47 20.79
C THR A 41 0.36 10.46 19.78
N LYS A 42 -0.27 10.91 18.67
CA LYS A 42 -0.70 10.01 17.57
C LYS A 42 0.48 9.24 16.99
N PHE A 43 1.59 9.91 16.71
CA PHE A 43 2.81 9.30 16.21
C PHE A 43 3.29 8.16 17.13
N ASN A 44 3.35 8.39 18.45
CA ASN A 44 3.77 7.37 19.41
C ASN A 44 2.83 6.15 19.42
N TYR A 45 1.51 6.36 19.29
CA TYR A 45 0.55 5.27 19.14
C TYR A 45 0.79 4.47 17.86
N ILE A 46 1.03 5.14 16.73
CA ILE A 46 1.34 4.47 15.46
C ILE A 46 2.63 3.64 15.60
N VAL A 47 3.74 4.25 16.00
CA VAL A 47 5.05 3.57 16.11
C VAL A 47 4.99 2.35 17.03
N SER A 48 4.30 2.47 18.17
CA SER A 48 4.19 1.36 19.14
C SER A 48 3.34 0.19 18.65
N ASN A 49 2.53 0.38 17.60
CA ASN A 49 1.63 -0.65 17.05
C ASN A 49 2.03 -1.10 15.63
N LEU A 50 3.11 -0.57 15.07
CA LEU A 50 3.65 -1.06 13.80
C LEU A 50 4.40 -2.38 14.01
N PRO A 51 4.17 -3.40 13.16
CA PRO A 51 5.00 -4.59 13.14
C PRO A 51 6.40 -4.25 12.59
N PRO A 52 7.45 -5.05 12.91
CA PRO A 52 8.83 -4.77 12.52
C PRO A 52 9.03 -4.51 11.03
N GLU A 53 8.29 -5.21 10.17
CA GLU A 53 8.34 -5.07 8.72
C GLU A 53 7.87 -3.68 8.28
N ALA A 54 6.81 -3.14 8.90
CA ALA A 54 6.32 -1.80 8.62
C ALA A 54 7.24 -0.72 9.21
N THR A 55 7.77 -0.95 10.42
CA THR A 55 8.77 -0.06 11.05
C THR A 55 10.00 0.10 10.16
N ALA A 56 10.45 -0.97 9.49
CA ALA A 56 11.60 -0.92 8.60
C ALA A 56 11.39 0.02 7.39
N ILE A 57 10.16 0.12 6.88
CA ILE A 57 9.80 0.97 5.72
C ILE A 57 9.98 2.47 6.03
N VAL A 58 9.74 2.87 7.28
CA VAL A 58 9.76 4.27 7.74
C VAL A 58 10.77 4.51 8.87
N ARG A 59 11.83 3.68 8.92
CA ARG A 59 12.84 3.73 9.99
C ARG A 59 13.44 5.12 10.18
N ASP A 60 13.75 5.80 9.08
CA ASP A 60 14.29 7.17 9.06
C ASP A 60 13.38 8.16 9.80
N LEU A 61 12.06 8.07 9.59
CA LEU A 61 11.07 8.93 10.23
C LEU A 61 10.86 8.61 11.71
N ILE A 62 11.22 7.40 12.14
CA ILE A 62 11.15 7.00 13.54
C ILE A 62 12.38 7.48 14.30
N ILE A 63 13.57 7.38 13.69
CA ILE A 63 14.83 7.84 14.28
C ILE A 63 14.89 9.37 14.30
N THR A 64 14.45 9.99 13.21
CA THR A 64 14.45 11.44 13.03
C THR A 64 13.05 11.89 12.63
N PRO A 65 12.13 12.02 13.61
CA PRO A 65 10.76 12.45 13.34
C PRO A 65 10.72 13.91 12.88
N ASP A 66 9.68 14.24 12.11
CA ASP A 66 9.39 15.64 11.77
C ASP A 66 9.11 16.46 13.04
N GLU A 67 9.66 17.67 13.11
CA GLU A 67 9.56 18.52 14.31
C GLU A 67 8.16 19.13 14.49
N THR A 68 7.39 19.26 13.42
CA THR A 68 6.11 19.99 13.40
C THR A 68 4.91 19.06 13.33
N ASP A 69 4.95 18.04 12.48
CA ASP A 69 3.87 17.07 12.30
C ASP A 69 4.40 15.65 12.04
N PRO A 70 4.97 14.99 13.08
CA PRO A 70 5.50 13.64 12.95
C PRO A 70 4.43 12.62 12.52
N TYR A 71 3.17 12.79 12.94
CA TYR A 71 2.07 11.92 12.52
C TYR A 71 1.74 12.09 11.03
N GLY A 72 1.62 13.32 10.53
CA GLY A 72 1.36 13.56 9.12
C GLY A 72 2.48 13.02 8.23
N ALA A 73 3.73 13.24 8.63
CA ALA A 73 4.91 12.74 7.91
C ALA A 73 4.94 11.21 7.83
N ILE A 74 4.80 10.51 8.96
CA ILE A 74 4.83 9.04 8.96
C ILE A 74 3.63 8.44 8.21
N LYS A 75 2.44 9.05 8.32
CA LYS A 75 1.25 8.62 7.58
C LYS A 75 1.47 8.69 6.07
N ALA A 76 1.90 9.84 5.57
CA ALA A 76 2.11 10.04 4.14
C ALA A 76 3.17 9.07 3.58
N GLN A 77 4.32 8.99 4.27
CA GLN A 77 5.44 8.17 3.81
C GLN A 77 5.17 6.66 3.95
N LEU A 78 4.51 6.21 5.00
CA LEU A 78 4.18 4.79 5.15
C LEU A 78 3.18 4.33 4.07
N ILE A 79 2.17 5.15 3.76
CA ILE A 79 1.23 4.85 2.67
C ILE A 79 1.98 4.80 1.34
N GLN A 80 2.80 5.81 1.06
CA GLN A 80 3.54 5.90 -0.20
C GLN A 80 4.49 4.72 -0.39
N ARG A 81 5.40 4.49 0.57
CA ARG A 81 6.47 3.49 0.44
C ARG A 81 5.94 2.06 0.45
N THR A 82 4.89 1.76 1.22
CA THR A 82 4.21 0.44 1.16
C THR A 82 3.55 0.24 -0.21
N GLY A 83 2.95 1.28 -0.78
CA GLY A 83 2.42 1.24 -2.15
C GLY A 83 3.50 0.97 -3.19
N GLU A 84 4.63 1.67 -3.10
CA GLU A 84 5.78 1.48 -4.01
C GLU A 84 6.36 0.07 -3.91
N LEU A 85 6.53 -0.48 -2.69
CA LEU A 85 7.00 -1.84 -2.48
C LEU A 85 6.06 -2.88 -3.12
N SER A 86 4.75 -2.75 -2.89
CA SER A 86 3.75 -3.63 -3.49
C SER A 86 3.80 -3.57 -5.03
N GLN A 87 3.92 -2.37 -5.61
CA GLN A 87 4.07 -2.22 -7.06
C GLN A 87 5.36 -2.88 -7.57
N GLN A 88 6.48 -2.72 -6.87
CA GLN A 88 7.75 -3.37 -7.25
C GLN A 88 7.65 -4.90 -7.19
N GLU A 89 7.00 -5.44 -6.18
CA GLU A 89 6.74 -6.88 -6.05
C GLU A 89 5.87 -7.40 -7.21
N ILE A 90 4.78 -6.69 -7.52
CA ILE A 90 3.91 -7.01 -8.66
C ILE A 90 4.71 -6.98 -9.98
N ARG A 91 5.54 -5.95 -10.18
CA ARG A 91 6.42 -5.84 -11.35
C ARG A 91 7.35 -7.05 -11.44
N LYS A 92 8.05 -7.40 -10.36
CA LYS A 92 8.93 -8.58 -10.31
C LYS A 92 8.19 -9.89 -10.58
N LEU A 93 7.00 -10.05 -10.01
CA LEU A 93 6.16 -11.24 -10.17
C LEU A 93 5.71 -11.47 -11.63
N LEU A 94 5.45 -10.37 -12.34
CA LEU A 94 4.88 -10.38 -13.69
C LEU A 94 5.92 -10.17 -14.81
N THR A 95 7.15 -9.80 -14.45
CA THR A 95 8.25 -9.66 -15.41
C THR A 95 8.73 -11.04 -15.86
N GLY A 96 8.98 -11.21 -17.17
CA GLY A 96 9.49 -12.45 -17.75
C GLY A 96 8.41 -13.37 -18.34
N GLU A 97 7.14 -12.93 -18.34
CA GLU A 97 6.07 -13.64 -19.02
C GLU A 97 5.95 -13.14 -20.46
N GLU A 98 6.76 -13.72 -21.36
CA GLU A 98 6.73 -13.37 -22.77
C GLU A 98 5.48 -13.92 -23.48
N LEU A 99 5.02 -13.21 -24.51
CA LEU A 99 3.90 -13.66 -25.33
C LEU A 99 4.20 -14.99 -26.02
N GLY A 100 5.41 -15.17 -26.56
CA GLY A 100 5.76 -16.34 -27.39
C GLY A 100 4.72 -16.58 -28.49
N ASP A 101 4.26 -17.82 -28.62
CA ASP A 101 3.19 -18.23 -29.56
C ASP A 101 1.77 -18.04 -29.01
N ARG A 102 1.62 -17.48 -27.80
CA ARG A 102 0.32 -17.35 -27.11
C ARG A 102 -0.48 -16.19 -27.67
N LYS A 103 -1.80 -16.26 -27.50
CA LYS A 103 -2.67 -15.10 -27.77
C LYS A 103 -2.51 -14.04 -26.67
N PRO A 104 -2.66 -12.74 -26.98
CA PRO A 104 -2.61 -11.68 -25.97
C PRO A 104 -3.63 -11.88 -24.82
N SER A 105 -4.81 -12.42 -25.11
CA SER A 105 -5.81 -12.75 -24.08
C SER A 105 -5.36 -13.86 -23.12
N GLU A 106 -4.62 -14.85 -23.61
CA GLU A 106 -4.07 -15.94 -22.80
C GLU A 106 -2.96 -15.44 -21.88
N LEU A 107 -2.13 -14.51 -22.36
CA LEU A 107 -1.13 -13.81 -21.56
C LEU A 107 -1.79 -13.01 -20.44
N LEU A 108 -2.74 -12.13 -20.77
CA LEU A 108 -3.45 -11.32 -19.79
C LEU A 108 -4.17 -12.16 -18.73
N ARG A 109 -4.80 -13.27 -19.13
CA ARG A 109 -5.44 -14.19 -18.18
C ARG A 109 -4.42 -14.85 -17.25
N ALA A 110 -3.23 -15.19 -17.73
CA ALA A 110 -2.19 -15.75 -16.88
C ALA A 110 -1.61 -14.73 -15.91
N MET A 111 -1.35 -13.50 -16.36
CA MET A 111 -0.90 -12.41 -15.50
C MET A 111 -1.91 -12.14 -14.37
N ASN A 112 -3.22 -12.04 -14.70
CA ASN A 112 -4.28 -11.88 -13.70
C ASN A 112 -4.33 -13.04 -12.69
N ARG A 113 -4.10 -14.29 -13.14
CA ARG A 113 -4.05 -15.44 -12.24
C ARG A 113 -2.85 -15.36 -11.30
N ARG A 114 -1.65 -15.01 -11.79
CA ARG A 114 -0.45 -14.88 -10.97
C ARG A 114 -0.59 -13.78 -9.93
N ALA A 115 -1.18 -12.65 -10.32
CA ALA A 115 -1.38 -11.51 -9.43
C ALA A 115 -2.69 -11.56 -8.64
N SER A 116 -3.42 -12.68 -8.63
CA SER A 116 -4.75 -12.77 -8.00
C SER A 116 -4.77 -12.50 -6.49
N SER A 117 -3.65 -12.74 -5.80
CA SER A 117 -3.45 -12.40 -4.38
C SER A 117 -3.05 -10.94 -4.14
N HIS A 118 -2.76 -10.19 -5.19
CA HIS A 118 -2.38 -8.78 -5.12
C HIS A 118 -3.56 -7.94 -5.60
N ASN A 119 -3.92 -6.89 -4.86
CA ASN A 119 -4.95 -5.94 -5.29
C ASN A 119 -4.38 -5.01 -6.38
N VAL A 120 -4.08 -5.56 -7.55
CA VAL A 120 -3.38 -4.84 -8.64
C VAL A 120 -4.32 -3.84 -9.30
N PRO A 121 -3.97 -2.55 -9.36
CA PRO A 121 -4.71 -1.56 -10.12
C PRO A 121 -4.80 -1.95 -11.60
N LYS A 122 -5.94 -1.74 -12.23
CA LYS A 122 -6.16 -2.11 -13.65
C LYS A 122 -5.17 -1.42 -14.58
N GLU A 123 -4.82 -0.18 -14.27
CA GLU A 123 -3.89 0.65 -15.02
C GLU A 123 -2.48 0.06 -14.97
N LEU A 124 -2.03 -0.36 -13.78
CA LEU A 124 -0.74 -1.04 -13.61
C LEU A 124 -0.74 -2.40 -14.33
N MET A 125 -1.84 -3.15 -14.23
CA MET A 125 -1.95 -4.42 -14.92
C MET A 125 -1.85 -4.26 -16.44
N LEU A 126 -2.54 -3.24 -16.99
CA LEU A 126 -2.48 -2.91 -18.40
C LEU A 126 -1.08 -2.45 -18.82
N GLU A 127 -0.43 -1.59 -18.04
CA GLU A 127 0.94 -1.13 -18.30
C GLU A 127 1.91 -2.31 -18.42
N LEU A 128 1.88 -3.23 -17.45
CA LEU A 128 2.75 -4.41 -17.43
C LEU A 128 2.43 -5.38 -18.56
N PHE A 129 1.14 -5.60 -18.84
CA PHE A 129 0.72 -6.43 -19.95
C PHE A 129 1.25 -5.89 -21.28
N LEU A 130 1.09 -4.59 -21.52
CA LEU A 130 1.62 -3.95 -22.71
C LEU A 130 3.13 -4.11 -22.77
N GLN A 131 3.88 -3.92 -21.68
CA GLN A 131 5.34 -4.11 -21.69
C GLN A 131 5.78 -5.49 -22.21
N GLN A 132 5.03 -6.56 -21.89
CA GLN A 132 5.33 -7.93 -22.32
C GLN A 132 4.95 -8.25 -23.79
N LEU A 133 4.22 -7.38 -24.49
CA LEU A 133 3.85 -7.62 -25.89
C LEU A 133 5.00 -7.26 -26.86
N PRO A 134 5.21 -8.05 -27.93
CA PRO A 134 6.07 -7.65 -29.03
C PRO A 134 5.57 -6.36 -29.69
N THR A 135 6.48 -5.53 -30.22
CA THR A 135 6.16 -4.24 -30.84
C THR A 135 5.13 -4.35 -31.97
N SER A 136 5.18 -5.43 -32.75
CA SER A 136 4.21 -5.73 -33.83
C SER A 136 2.77 -5.90 -33.31
N VAL A 137 2.61 -6.51 -32.14
CA VAL A 137 1.30 -6.74 -31.50
C VAL A 137 0.81 -5.46 -30.81
N LYS A 138 1.71 -4.68 -30.18
CA LYS A 138 1.37 -3.40 -29.52
C LYS A 138 0.68 -2.42 -30.48
N LEU A 139 1.19 -2.31 -31.71
CA LEU A 139 0.68 -1.37 -32.72
C LEU A 139 -0.71 -1.74 -33.27
N SER A 140 -1.13 -3.01 -33.14
CA SER A 140 -2.41 -3.52 -33.62
C SER A 140 -3.41 -3.80 -32.50
N TRP A 141 -3.01 -3.59 -31.24
CA TRP A 141 -3.83 -3.86 -30.07
C TRP A 141 -4.77 -2.68 -29.78
N HIS A 142 -6.07 -2.98 -29.65
CA HIS A 142 -7.09 -2.01 -29.24
C HIS A 142 -7.76 -2.48 -27.94
N PRO A 143 -7.89 -1.61 -26.92
CA PRO A 143 -8.55 -1.94 -25.64
C PRO A 143 -10.00 -2.41 -25.79
N SER A 144 -10.67 -1.98 -26.87
CA SER A 144 -12.11 -2.17 -27.09
C SER A 144 -12.51 -3.54 -27.66
N ARG A 145 -11.60 -4.53 -27.71
CA ARG A 145 -11.87 -5.87 -28.28
C ARG A 145 -12.00 -6.99 -27.24
N GLN A 146 -12.23 -6.67 -25.97
CA GLN A 146 -12.53 -7.63 -24.90
C GLN A 146 -13.89 -7.39 -24.28
#